data_AF-A0A3N5VUG9-F1
#
_entry.id   AF-A0A3N5VUG9-F1
#
_cell.length_a   1.000
_cell.length_b   1.000
_cell.length_c   1.000
_cell.angle_alpha   90.00
_cell.angle_beta   90.00
_cell.angle_gamma   90.00
#
_symmetry.space_group_name_H-M   'P 1'
#
loop_
_entity.id
_entity.type
_entity.pdbx_description
1 polymer ?
#
loop_
_entity_poly.entity_id
_entity_poly.type
_entity_poly.pdbx_seq_one_letter_code
_entity_poly.pdbx_strand_id
1 'polypeptide(L)'
;MSAQTHRNHHPKASPEAQDVVGIVDELLKKAVAAGASDIHFEPTGSDLKVKYRLDGVLNAVESLPAAVADNMIARLKVLGGLLTYRNDVPQEGRL
;
A
#
# COMPACT_ATOMS: atom_id res chain seq x y z
N MET A 1 15.29 37.16 -19.39
CA MET A 1 15.64 36.61 -18.07
C MET A 1 14.46 36.84 -17.14
N SER A 2 13.76 35.78 -16.74
CA SER A 2 13.14 35.60 -15.42
C SER A 2 12.29 34.33 -15.45
N ALA A 3 12.56 33.47 -14.49
CA ALA A 3 12.10 32.09 -14.40
C ALA A 3 10.82 31.98 -13.56
N GLN A 4 9.93 31.05 -13.92
CA GLN A 4 8.93 30.50 -13.01
C GLN A 4 9.04 28.97 -13.06
N THR A 5 9.93 28.42 -12.23
CA THR A 5 9.96 27.00 -11.90
C THR A 5 8.71 26.66 -11.10
N HIS A 6 7.82 25.83 -11.67
CA HIS A 6 6.77 25.15 -10.93
C HIS A 6 7.42 24.29 -9.84
N ARG A 7 7.41 24.77 -8.60
CA ARG A 7 7.81 23.96 -7.45
C ARG A 7 6.67 23.00 -7.16
N ASN A 8 6.84 21.73 -7.53
CA ASN A 8 6.01 20.64 -7.03
C ASN A 8 6.14 20.61 -5.50
N HIS A 9 5.12 21.15 -4.82
CA HIS A 9 4.97 21.01 -3.39
C HIS A 9 4.50 19.59 -3.11
N HIS A 10 5.43 18.67 -2.92
CA HIS A 10 5.12 17.39 -2.29
C HIS A 10 4.88 17.68 -0.80
N PRO A 11 3.66 17.49 -0.28
CA PRO A 11 3.43 17.61 1.16
C PRO A 11 4.27 16.52 1.84
N LYS A 12 5.09 16.90 2.82
CA LYS A 12 5.77 15.93 3.67
C LYS A 12 4.69 15.14 4.40
N ALA A 13 4.67 13.83 4.18
CA ALA A 13 3.71 12.92 4.78
C ALA A 13 3.80 12.99 6.32
N SER A 14 2.66 12.85 7.00
CA SER A 14 2.57 12.77 8.47
C SER A 14 3.41 11.60 9.01
N PRO A 15 3.81 11.61 10.30
CA PRO A 15 4.59 10.52 10.90
C PRO A 15 3.93 9.14 10.69
N GLU A 16 2.60 9.07 10.76
CA GLU A 16 1.82 7.85 10.49
C GLU A 16 1.94 7.37 9.04
N ALA A 17 2.01 8.31 8.08
CA ALA A 17 2.20 7.97 6.68
C ALA A 17 3.66 7.61 6.35
N GLN A 18 4.64 8.12 7.11
CA GLN A 18 6.03 7.65 7.03
C GLN A 18 6.16 6.21 7.52
N ASP A 19 5.38 5.81 8.52
CA ASP A 19 5.33 4.43 9.03
C ASP A 19 4.75 3.46 7.98
N VAL A 20 3.64 3.85 7.32
CA VAL A 20 2.98 3.04 6.28
C VAL A 20 3.91 2.64 5.13
N VAL A 21 4.80 3.53 4.69
CA VAL A 21 5.78 3.20 3.64
C VAL A 21 6.67 2.04 4.08
N GLY A 22 7.21 2.11 5.30
CA GLY A 22 8.04 1.06 5.86
C GLY A 22 7.28 -0.25 6.03
N ILE A 23 6.03 -0.19 6.51
CA ILE A 23 5.18 -1.38 6.67
C ILE A 23 4.94 -2.06 5.32
N VAL A 24 4.57 -1.32 4.27
CA VAL A 24 4.37 -1.89 2.93
C VAL A 24 5.65 -2.53 2.42
N ASP A 25 6.77 -1.82 2.50
CA ASP A 25 8.06 -2.32 2.00
C ASP A 25 8.48 -3.61 2.76
N GLU A 26 8.27 -3.67 4.07
CA GLU A 26 8.55 -4.88 4.87
C GLU A 26 7.60 -6.04 4.55
N LEU A 27 6.30 -5.79 4.34
CA LEU A 27 5.36 -6.83 3.92
C LEU A 27 5.74 -7.40 2.55
N LEU A 28 6.10 -6.54 1.59
CA LEU A 28 6.56 -6.99 0.27
C LEU A 28 7.83 -7.84 0.37
N LYS A 29 8.83 -7.40 1.13
CA LYS A 29 10.06 -8.18 1.35
C LYS A 29 9.78 -9.53 2.00
N LYS A 30 8.94 -9.56 3.03
CA LYS A 30 8.55 -10.80 3.73
C LYS A 30 7.80 -11.75 2.80
N ALA A 31 6.92 -11.25 1.95
CA ALA A 31 6.22 -12.07 0.96
C ALA A 31 7.18 -12.74 -0.02
N VAL A 32 8.17 -12.00 -0.53
CA VAL A 32 9.23 -12.54 -1.40
C VAL A 32 10.05 -13.60 -0.65
N ALA A 33 10.48 -13.31 0.58
CA ALA A 33 11.26 -14.24 1.39
C ALA A 33 10.48 -15.52 1.73
N ALA A 34 9.16 -15.42 1.89
CA ALA A 34 8.27 -16.55 2.14
C ALA A 34 7.88 -17.33 0.87
N GLY A 35 8.23 -16.84 -0.33
CA GLY A 35 7.83 -17.45 -1.60
C GLY A 35 6.34 -17.31 -1.90
N ALA A 36 5.69 -16.25 -1.44
CA ALA A 36 4.27 -16.02 -1.69
C ALA A 36 3.97 -15.71 -3.16
N SER A 37 2.92 -16.32 -3.72
CA SER A 37 2.47 -16.02 -5.08
C SER A 37 1.64 -14.74 -5.16
N ASP A 38 0.90 -14.44 -4.10
CA ASP A 38 -0.01 -13.30 -4.01
C ASP A 38 0.03 -12.72 -2.59
N ILE A 39 -0.20 -11.41 -2.51
CA ILE A 39 -0.45 -10.70 -1.26
C ILE A 39 -1.85 -10.10 -1.34
N HIS A 40 -2.67 -10.43 -0.36
CA HIS A 40 -4.02 -9.91 -0.23
C HIS A 40 -4.05 -8.87 0.90
N PHE A 41 -4.42 -7.64 0.55
CA PHE A 41 -4.76 -6.60 1.50
C PHE A 41 -6.29 -6.49 1.55
N GLU A 42 -6.89 -6.85 2.67
CA GLU A 42 -8.34 -6.96 2.86
C GLU A 42 -8.80 -5.98 3.96
N PRO A 43 -9.19 -4.74 3.59
CA PRO A 43 -9.82 -3.82 4.53
C PRO A 43 -11.16 -4.37 4.99
N THR A 44 -11.38 -4.37 6.30
CA THR A 44 -12.65 -4.71 6.92
C THR A 44 -13.18 -3.50 7.71
N GLY A 45 -14.37 -3.62 8.30
CA GLY A 45 -14.91 -2.57 9.18
C GLY A 45 -14.11 -2.38 10.48
N SER A 46 -13.27 -3.36 10.87
CA SER A 46 -12.54 -3.37 12.14
C SER A 46 -11.03 -3.29 12.00
N ASP A 47 -10.48 -3.86 10.92
CA ASP A 47 -9.04 -4.03 10.71
C ASP A 47 -8.69 -4.10 9.22
N LEU A 48 -7.41 -3.95 8.90
CA LEU A 48 -6.85 -4.34 7.61
C LEU A 48 -6.15 -5.68 7.79
N LYS A 49 -6.68 -6.73 7.16
CA LYS A 49 -6.05 -8.05 7.16
C LYS A 49 -5.08 -8.16 6.00
N VAL A 50 -3.88 -8.67 6.28
CA VAL A 50 -2.90 -9.01 5.24
C VAL A 50 -2.73 -10.52 5.21
N LYS A 51 -2.85 -11.10 4.01
CA LYS A 51 -2.66 -12.54 3.80
C LYS A 51 -1.68 -12.80 2.67
N TYR A 52 -0.90 -13.87 2.81
CA TYR A 52 -0.07 -14.40 1.72
C TYR A 52 -0.71 -15.65 1.17
N ARG A 53 -0.66 -15.82 -0.15
CA ARG A 53 -0.93 -17.13 -0.77
C ARG A 53 0.38 -17.93 -0.78
N LEU A 54 0.43 -18.98 0.03
CA LEU A 54 1.54 -19.91 0.13
C LEU A 54 1.02 -21.28 -0.31
N ASP A 55 1.63 -21.88 -1.33
CA ASP A 55 1.24 -23.18 -1.87
C ASP A 55 -0.28 -23.30 -2.17
N GLY A 56 -0.87 -22.22 -2.69
CA GLY A 56 -2.28 -22.12 -3.02
C GLY A 56 -3.21 -21.74 -1.86
N VAL A 57 -2.72 -21.76 -0.61
CA VAL A 57 -3.51 -21.48 0.61
C VAL A 57 -3.29 -20.05 1.09
N LEU A 58 -4.37 -19.35 1.44
CA LEU A 58 -4.29 -18.03 2.06
C LEU A 58 -3.98 -18.15 3.55
N ASN A 59 -2.86 -17.55 3.97
CA ASN A 59 -2.40 -17.51 5.35
C ASN A 59 -2.44 -16.07 5.86
N ALA A 60 -3.14 -15.81 6.96
CA ALA A 60 -3.13 -14.50 7.60
C ALA A 60 -1.77 -14.24 8.25
N VAL A 61 -1.14 -13.12 7.93
CA VAL A 61 0.22 -12.78 8.38
C VAL A 61 0.28 -11.50 9.22
N GLU A 62 -0.69 -10.62 9.07
CA GLU A 62 -0.78 -9.38 9.83
C GLU A 62 -2.24 -8.93 9.95
N SER A 63 -2.58 -8.26 11.05
CA SER A 63 -3.81 -7.50 11.19
C SER A 63 -3.50 -6.12 11.74
N LEU A 64 -3.77 -5.09 10.94
CA LEU A 64 -3.48 -3.70 11.27
C LEU A 64 -4.76 -2.97 11.65
N PRO A 65 -4.70 -1.92 12.47
CA PRO A 65 -5.88 -1.10 12.80
C PRO A 65 -6.57 -0.55 11.54
N ALA A 66 -7.91 -0.50 11.52
CA ALA A 66 -8.65 0.05 10.37
C ALA A 66 -8.20 1.46 9.95
N ALA A 67 -7.72 2.27 10.90
CA ALA A 67 -7.24 3.63 10.68
C ALA A 67 -6.08 3.73 9.67
N VAL A 68 -5.28 2.67 9.48
CA VAL A 68 -4.15 2.68 8.53
C VAL A 68 -4.52 2.17 7.14
N ALA A 69 -5.72 1.61 6.95
CA ALA A 69 -6.10 0.89 5.73
C ALA A 69 -6.04 1.79 4.48
N ASP A 70 -6.62 2.98 4.55
CA ASP A 70 -6.67 3.91 3.41
C ASP A 70 -5.27 4.37 3.00
N ASN A 71 -4.39 4.63 3.97
CA ASN A 71 -3.00 5.00 3.71
C ASN A 71 -2.21 3.85 3.06
N MET A 72 -2.42 2.61 3.52
CA MET A 72 -1.82 1.40 2.92
C MET A 72 -2.26 1.23 1.46
N ILE A 73 -3.56 1.34 1.18
CA ILE A 73 -4.10 1.25 -0.18
C ILE A 73 -3.54 2.39 -1.05
N ALA A 74 -3.49 3.62 -0.54
CA ALA A 74 -2.93 4.75 -1.27
C ALA A 74 -1.45 4.52 -1.61
N ARG A 75 -0.65 3.97 -0.68
CA ARG A 75 0.75 3.62 -0.93
C ARG A 75 0.89 2.56 -2.03
N LEU A 76 0.08 1.50 -2.00
CA LEU A 76 0.05 0.48 -3.05
C LEU A 76 -0.37 1.07 -4.41
N LYS A 77 -1.33 1.98 -4.42
CA LYS A 77 -1.73 2.71 -5.64
C LYS A 77 -0.59 3.54 -6.22
N VAL A 78 0.15 4.28 -5.38
CA VAL A 78 1.33 5.03 -5.82
C VAL A 78 2.37 4.09 -6.43
N LEU A 79 2.66 2.97 -5.77
CA LEU A 79 3.62 1.98 -6.23
C LEU A 79 3.22 1.37 -7.59
N GLY A 80 1.94 1.11 -7.81
CA GLY A 80 1.42 0.58 -9.08
C GLY A 80 1.14 1.64 -10.16
N GLY A 81 1.43 2.91 -9.92
CA GLY A 81 1.14 4.01 -10.85
C GLY A 81 -0.36 4.33 -11.02
N LEU A 82 -1.17 4.04 -10.00
CA LEU A 82 -2.63 4.15 -10.00
C LEU A 82 -3.12 5.51 -9.47
N LEU A 83 -4.37 5.85 -9.78
CA LEU A 83 -5.01 7.08 -9.30
C LEU A 83 -5.45 6.91 -7.83
N THR A 84 -4.77 7.58 -6.92
CA THR A 84 -5.01 7.49 -5.46
C THR A 84 -6.38 8.00 -5.02
N TYR A 85 -6.94 8.97 -5.75
CA TYR A 85 -8.24 9.58 -5.43
C TYR A 85 -9.44 8.80 -5.98
N ARG A 86 -9.23 7.76 -6.79
CA ARG A 86 -10.29 6.91 -7.36
C ARG A 86 -10.42 5.62 -6.56
N ASN A 87 -11.55 5.41 -5.88
CA ASN A 87 -11.85 4.19 -5.10
C ASN A 87 -13.11 3.46 -5.59
N ASP A 88 -13.78 4.04 -6.58
CA ASP A 88 -15.10 3.63 -7.10
C ASP A 88 -15.02 2.70 -8.31
N VAL A 89 -13.84 2.47 -8.85
CA VAL A 89 -13.60 1.62 -10.01
C VAL A 89 -12.41 0.68 -9.77
N PRO A 90 -12.44 -0.57 -10.28
CA PRO A 90 -11.28 -1.43 -10.33
C PRO A 90 -10.13 -0.74 -11.08
N GLN A 91 -8.90 -0.94 -10.60
CA GLN A 91 -7.69 -0.39 -11.20
C GLN A 91 -6.60 -1.48 -11.24
N GLU A 92 -5.83 -1.51 -12.32
CA GLU A 92 -4.74 -2.45 -12.54
C GLU A 92 -3.45 -1.69 -12.84
N GLY A 93 -2.35 -2.13 -12.24
CA GLY A 93 -1.06 -1.46 -12.31
C GLY A 93 0.09 -2.46 -12.25
N ARG A 94 1.32 -1.95 -12.29
CA ARG A 94 2.55 -2.75 -12.21
C ARG A 94 3.62 -1.97 -11.44
N LEU A 95 4.40 -2.70 -10.66
CA LEU A 95 5.60 -2.22 -9.96
C LEU A 95 6.84 -2.70 -10.72
#